data_AF-A0A942QYB9-F1
#
_entry.id   AF-A0A942QYB9-F1
#
_cell.length_a   1.000
_cell.length_b   1.000
_cell.length_c   1.000
_cell.angle_alpha   90.00
_cell.angle_beta   90.00
_cell.angle_gamma   90.00
#
_symmetry.space_group_name_H-M   'P 1'
#
loop_
_entity.id
_entity.type
_entity.pdbx_description
1 polymer ?
#
loop_
_entity_poly.entity_id
_entity_poly.type
_entity_poly.pdbx_seq_one_letter_code
_entity_poly.pdbx_strand_id
1 'polypeptide(L)'
;MLEEQHIPIEAKVFIHSGKTYKYDFNLLTVEQAELAREAGEFKYNQLQNEPENFRQVIKSRGAEWLSIVLSYLLREVKNDILQPFNKDKAESEVEAFIKNLPISYLNDLRECATDFFSGIGKKPLILANLQGEKKRNGIEMLLPILQKTMQGNLNQDA
;
A
#
# COMPACT_ATOMS: atom_id res chain seq x y z
N MET A 1 -14.31 22.33 -17.39
CA MET A 1 -14.34 21.34 -16.30
C MET A 1 -13.81 22.03 -15.07
N LEU A 2 -14.61 22.17 -14.02
CA LEU A 2 -14.10 22.63 -12.72
C LEU A 2 -13.26 21.48 -12.16
N GLU A 3 -11.96 21.68 -12.03
CA GLU A 3 -11.13 20.79 -11.23
C GLU A 3 -11.68 20.88 -9.80
N GLU A 4 -12.28 19.79 -9.30
CA GLU A 4 -12.61 19.69 -7.88
C GLU A 4 -11.31 19.86 -7.11
N GLN A 5 -11.14 21.00 -6.44
CA GLN A 5 -10.01 21.22 -5.55
C GLN A 5 -10.10 20.18 -4.44
N HIS A 6 -9.15 19.25 -4.42
CA HIS A 6 -9.05 18.28 -3.35
C HIS A 6 -8.79 19.01 -2.03
N ILE A 7 -9.62 18.72 -1.04
CA ILE A 7 -9.47 19.21 0.34
C ILE A 7 -8.83 18.07 1.13
N PRO A 8 -7.57 18.21 1.59
CA PRO A 8 -6.92 17.17 2.37
C PRO A 8 -7.62 16.93 3.70
N ILE A 9 -7.58 15.69 4.19
CA ILE A 9 -8.05 15.37 5.54
C ILE A 9 -7.17 16.02 6.61
N GLU A 10 -7.70 16.09 7.84
CA GLU A 10 -6.88 16.44 9.00
C GLU A 10 -5.74 15.44 9.21
N ALA A 11 -4.60 15.96 9.65
CA ALA A 11 -3.42 15.13 9.91
C ALA A 11 -3.73 14.03 10.94
N LYS A 12 -3.32 12.80 10.64
CA LYS A 12 -3.53 11.65 11.53
C LYS A 12 -2.25 11.25 12.22
N VAL A 13 -2.35 10.94 13.51
CA VAL A 13 -1.24 10.49 14.35
C VAL A 13 -1.50 9.08 14.83
N PHE A 14 -0.52 8.20 14.63
CA PHE A 14 -0.55 6.80 15.01
C PHE A 14 0.46 6.59 16.14
N ILE A 15 -0.01 6.17 17.31
CA ILE A 15 0.83 5.91 18.48
C ILE A 15 0.71 4.43 18.83
N HIS A 16 1.82 3.71 18.76
CA HIS A 16 1.85 2.30 19.11
C HIS A 16 3.26 1.85 19.51
N SER A 17 3.34 1.00 20.54
CA SER A 17 4.62 0.41 21.01
C SER A 17 5.74 1.43 21.22
N GLY A 18 5.40 2.59 21.79
CA GLY A 18 6.35 3.69 22.08
C GLY A 18 6.84 4.47 20.85
N LYS A 19 6.34 4.17 19.64
CA LYS A 19 6.61 4.93 18.42
C LYS A 19 5.41 5.79 18.03
N THR A 20 5.70 6.95 17.46
CA THR A 20 4.69 7.87 16.96
C THR A 20 4.99 8.20 15.50
N TYR A 21 3.99 8.00 14.64
CA TYR A 21 4.06 8.36 13.22
C TYR A 21 2.90 9.26 12.83
N LYS A 22 3.15 10.21 11.94
CA LYS A 22 2.16 11.18 11.47
C LYS A 22 2.00 11.11 9.96
N TYR A 23 0.75 11.16 9.52
CA TYR A 23 0.34 11.47 8.16
C TYR A 23 -0.11 12.93 8.07
N ASP A 24 0.38 13.67 7.08
CA ASP A 24 -0.02 15.04 6.80
C ASP A 24 0.24 15.35 5.32
N PHE A 25 -0.81 15.41 4.52
CA PHE A 25 -0.73 15.60 3.06
C PHE A 25 0.07 16.86 2.70
N ASN A 26 -0.17 17.96 3.40
CA ASN A 26 0.42 19.26 3.08
C ASN A 26 1.93 19.33 3.37
N LEU A 27 2.46 18.36 4.11
CA LEU A 27 3.86 18.31 4.47
C LEU A 27 4.63 17.21 3.73
N LEU A 28 3.98 16.44 2.84
CA LEU A 28 4.64 15.39 2.08
C LEU A 28 5.72 15.98 1.16
N THR A 29 6.88 15.35 1.12
CA THR A 29 7.91 15.70 0.14
C THR A 29 7.58 15.10 -1.22
N VAL A 30 8.17 15.65 -2.28
CA VAL A 30 8.07 15.09 -3.65
C VAL A 30 8.54 13.63 -3.68
N GLU A 31 9.62 13.31 -2.96
CA GLU A 31 10.15 11.95 -2.88
C GLU A 31 9.14 10.97 -2.27
N GLN A 32 8.50 11.34 -1.15
CA GLN A 32 7.46 10.52 -0.52
C GLN A 32 6.29 10.28 -1.48
N ALA A 33 5.86 11.33 -2.16
CA ALA A 33 4.74 11.27 -3.10
C ALA A 33 5.05 10.35 -4.29
N GLU A 34 6.25 10.44 -4.87
CA GLU A 34 6.63 9.59 -6.00
C GLU A 34 6.73 8.11 -5.60
N LEU A 35 7.36 7.79 -4.47
CA LEU A 35 7.47 6.41 -3.99
C LEU A 35 6.11 5.79 -3.67
N ALA A 36 5.23 6.54 -3.00
CA ALA A 36 3.87 6.10 -2.71
C ALA A 36 3.03 5.91 -3.98
N ARG A 37 3.16 6.84 -4.95
CA ARG A 37 2.49 6.77 -6.25
C ARG A 37 2.92 5.54 -7.02
N GLU A 38 4.22 5.28 -7.13
CA GLU A 38 4.77 4.13 -7.84
C GLU A 38 4.29 2.82 -7.22
N ALA A 39 4.30 2.69 -5.90
CA ALA A 39 3.79 1.52 -5.21
C ALA A 39 2.29 1.26 -5.48
N GLY A 40 1.46 2.31 -5.47
CA GLY A 40 0.04 2.20 -5.80
C GLY A 40 -0.22 1.83 -7.25
N GLU A 41 0.51 2.43 -8.19
CA GLU A 41 0.41 2.14 -9.62
C GLU A 41 0.86 0.72 -9.94
N PHE A 42 1.94 0.27 -9.33
CA PHE A 42 2.39 -1.10 -9.45
C PHE A 42 1.27 -2.07 -9.06
N LYS A 43 0.64 -1.88 -7.89
CA LYS A 43 -0.50 -2.71 -7.46
C LYS A 43 -1.67 -2.66 -8.44
N TYR A 44 -2.01 -1.47 -8.92
CA TYR A 44 -3.12 -1.30 -9.86
C TYR A 44 -2.87 -2.06 -11.17
N ASN A 45 -1.66 -1.94 -11.73
CA ASN A 45 -1.26 -2.65 -12.95
C ASN A 45 -1.28 -4.17 -12.76
N GLN A 46 -0.95 -4.66 -11.56
CA GLN A 46 -1.11 -6.08 -11.23
C GLN A 46 -2.55 -6.55 -11.11
N LEU A 47 -3.48 -5.70 -10.69
CA LEU A 47 -4.91 -6.07 -10.68
C LEU A 47 -5.44 -6.29 -12.10
N GLN A 48 -4.90 -5.55 -13.07
CA GLN A 48 -5.24 -5.67 -14.49
C GLN A 48 -4.55 -6.88 -15.17
N ASN A 49 -3.36 -7.26 -14.72
CA ASN A 49 -2.57 -8.35 -15.29
C ASN A 49 -2.35 -9.45 -14.24
N GLU A 50 -3.12 -10.53 -14.33
CA GLU A 50 -3.01 -11.65 -13.37
C GLU A 50 -1.61 -12.27 -13.40
N PRO A 51 -1.00 -12.55 -12.23
CA PRO A 51 0.32 -13.16 -12.17
C PRO A 51 0.29 -14.57 -12.77
N GLU A 52 1.23 -14.85 -13.67
CA GLU A 52 1.29 -16.12 -14.40
C GLU A 52 1.94 -17.25 -13.58
N ASN A 53 2.72 -16.90 -12.55
CA ASN A 53 3.44 -17.86 -11.73
C ASN A 53 3.66 -17.39 -10.28
N PHE A 54 3.91 -18.36 -9.40
CA PHE A 54 4.12 -18.15 -7.97
C PHE A 54 5.28 -17.19 -7.64
N ARG A 55 6.32 -17.17 -8.48
CA ARG A 55 7.47 -16.26 -8.31
C ARG A 55 7.06 -14.80 -8.52
N GLN A 56 6.14 -14.51 -9.44
CA GLN A 56 5.59 -13.16 -9.64
C GLN A 56 4.69 -12.74 -8.46
N VAL A 57 3.95 -13.66 -7.86
CA VAL A 57 3.16 -13.40 -6.64
C VAL A 57 4.08 -13.02 -5.47
N ILE A 58 5.14 -13.78 -5.21
CA ILE A 58 6.09 -13.49 -4.12
C ILE A 58 6.90 -12.21 -4.37
N LYS A 59 7.44 -12.03 -5.59
CA LYS A 59 8.22 -10.82 -5.94
C LYS A 59 7.39 -9.54 -5.87
N SER A 60 6.08 -9.63 -6.03
CA SER A 60 5.22 -8.45 -6.05
C SER A 60 4.95 -7.79 -4.71
N ARG A 61 5.35 -8.42 -3.59
CA ARG A 61 4.85 -8.08 -2.24
C ARG A 61 3.30 -8.07 -2.11
N GLY A 62 2.57 -8.50 -3.14
CA GLY A 62 1.18 -8.96 -3.09
C GLY A 62 0.19 -8.06 -2.35
N ALA A 63 -0.39 -8.60 -1.26
CA ALA A 63 -1.44 -8.00 -0.45
C ALA A 63 -0.96 -6.87 0.48
N GLU A 64 0.35 -6.62 0.56
CA GLU A 64 0.94 -5.65 1.48
C GLU A 64 1.19 -4.27 0.84
N TRP A 65 0.67 -4.02 -0.36
CA TRP A 65 0.81 -2.73 -1.05
C TRP A 65 0.38 -1.54 -0.17
N LEU A 66 -0.65 -1.71 0.67
CA LEU A 66 -1.17 -0.65 1.53
C LEU A 66 -0.13 -0.27 2.59
N SER A 67 0.53 -1.24 3.24
CA SER A 67 1.58 -0.96 4.21
C SER A 67 2.83 -0.34 3.58
N ILE A 68 3.15 -0.69 2.33
CA ILE A 68 4.24 -0.07 1.56
C ILE A 68 3.91 1.39 1.22
N VAL A 69 2.70 1.66 0.69
CA VAL A 69 2.27 3.04 0.40
C VAL A 69 2.34 3.87 1.69
N LEU A 70 1.77 3.35 2.77
CA LEU A 70 1.72 4.06 4.05
C LEU A 70 3.10 4.27 4.66
N SER A 71 4.05 3.35 4.45
CA SER A 71 5.39 3.52 4.99
C SER A 71 6.12 4.72 4.37
N TYR A 72 5.81 5.05 3.11
CA TYR A 72 6.30 6.26 2.47
C TYR A 72 5.53 7.53 2.87
N LEU A 73 4.25 7.41 3.23
CA LEU A 73 3.41 8.56 3.60
C LEU A 73 3.60 8.98 5.07
N LEU A 74 3.93 8.06 5.96
CA LEU A 74 4.08 8.32 7.39
C LEU A 74 5.50 8.78 7.73
N ARG A 75 5.61 9.78 8.61
CA ARG A 75 6.90 10.21 9.17
C ARG A 75 6.91 10.15 10.68
N GLU A 76 8.07 9.80 11.21
CA GLU A 76 8.29 9.66 12.65
C GLU A 76 8.15 11.04 13.33
N VAL A 77 7.52 11.07 14.50
CA VAL A 77 7.47 12.24 15.39
C VAL A 77 8.27 11.93 16.63
N LYS A 78 9.26 12.76 16.95
CA LYS A 78 10.05 12.68 18.19
C LYS A 78 10.01 14.01 18.91
N ASN A 79 9.65 13.99 20.19
CA ASN A 79 9.57 15.19 21.02
C ASN A 79 8.74 16.29 20.32
N ASP A 80 7.59 15.91 19.76
CA ASP A 80 6.69 16.77 18.97
C ASP A 80 7.28 17.38 17.68
N ILE A 81 8.46 16.91 17.27
CA ILE A 81 9.12 17.34 16.04
C ILE A 81 8.99 16.24 14.98
N LEU A 82 8.41 16.63 13.84
CA LEU A 82 8.32 15.78 12.66
C LEU A 82 9.72 15.57 12.07
N GLN A 83 10.16 14.32 12.04
CA GLN A 83 11.48 13.97 11.55
C GLN A 83 11.53 14.04 10.01
N PRO A 84 12.71 14.33 9.42
CA PRO A 84 12.89 14.24 7.97
C PRO A 84 12.55 12.86 7.43
N PHE A 85 12.11 12.81 6.18
CA PHE A 85 11.88 11.54 5.51
C PHE A 85 13.19 10.76 5.34
N ASN A 86 13.14 9.45 5.56
CA ASN A 86 14.26 8.54 5.36
C ASN A 86 13.71 7.24 4.74
N LYS A 87 14.12 6.95 3.50
CA LYS A 87 13.64 5.81 2.73
C LYS A 87 13.95 4.47 3.38
N ASP A 88 15.18 4.27 3.85
CA ASP A 88 15.59 3.00 4.47
C ASP A 88 14.76 2.69 5.72
N LYS A 89 14.46 3.72 6.53
CA LYS A 89 13.55 3.59 7.67
C LYS A 89 12.12 3.31 7.24
N ALA A 90 11.62 3.96 6.17
CA ALA A 90 10.29 3.70 5.63
C ALA A 90 10.12 2.22 5.27
N GLU A 91 11.05 1.69 4.48
CA GLU A 91 11.02 0.30 3.98
C GLU A 91 11.31 -0.77 5.05
N SER A 92 11.78 -0.39 6.24
CA SER A 92 12.09 -1.30 7.33
C SER A 92 11.21 -1.04 8.56
N GLU A 93 11.48 0.03 9.29
CA GLU A 93 10.85 0.33 10.57
C GLU A 93 9.39 0.78 10.46
N VAL A 94 9.06 1.64 9.48
CA VAL A 94 7.71 2.19 9.34
C VAL A 94 6.76 1.14 8.80
N GLU A 95 7.19 0.38 7.78
CA GLU A 95 6.41 -0.76 7.26
C GLU A 95 6.12 -1.78 8.38
N ALA A 96 7.13 -2.13 9.19
CA ALA A 96 6.95 -3.03 10.33
C ALA A 96 6.01 -2.44 11.40
N PHE A 97 6.09 -1.13 11.66
CA PHE A 97 5.16 -0.46 12.57
C PHE A 97 3.71 -0.57 12.08
N ILE A 98 3.46 -0.29 10.80
CA ILE A 98 2.11 -0.34 10.21
C ILE A 98 1.53 -1.75 10.31
N LYS A 99 2.33 -2.77 10.02
CA LYS A 99 1.90 -4.18 10.11
C LYS A 99 1.55 -4.62 11.53
N ASN A 100 2.12 -3.97 12.53
CA ASN A 100 1.86 -4.26 13.95
C ASN A 100 0.75 -3.37 14.55
N LEU A 101 0.18 -2.42 13.79
CA LEU A 101 -0.92 -1.61 14.29
C LEU A 101 -2.17 -2.46 14.56
N PRO A 102 -2.90 -2.18 15.65
CA PRO A 102 -4.21 -2.79 15.89
C PRO A 102 -5.17 -2.58 14.71
N ILE A 103 -6.03 -3.57 14.44
CA ILE A 103 -7.01 -3.53 13.35
C ILE A 103 -7.95 -2.32 13.40
N SER A 104 -8.13 -1.72 14.59
CA SER A 104 -8.90 -0.49 14.79
C SER A 104 -8.39 0.68 13.95
N TYR A 105 -7.09 0.72 13.62
CA TYR A 105 -6.48 1.76 12.79
C TYR A 105 -6.67 1.53 11.28
N LEU A 106 -7.17 0.36 10.85
CA LEU A 106 -7.22 0.02 9.42
C LEU A 106 -8.04 1.02 8.60
N ASN A 107 -9.13 1.55 9.15
CA ASN A 107 -9.95 2.55 8.46
C ASN A 107 -9.19 3.87 8.32
N ASP A 108 -8.51 4.33 9.37
CA ASP A 108 -7.67 5.54 9.32
C ASP A 108 -6.53 5.41 8.31
N LEU A 109 -5.88 4.24 8.26
CA LEU A 109 -4.83 3.95 7.30
C LEU A 109 -5.35 3.97 5.85
N ARG A 110 -6.53 3.41 5.61
CA ARG A 110 -7.19 3.48 4.29
C ARG A 110 -7.58 4.89 3.91
N GLU A 111 -7.99 5.70 4.89
CA GLU A 111 -8.33 7.10 4.70
C GLU A 111 -7.08 7.91 4.29
N CYS A 112 -5.94 7.74 4.98
CA CYS A 112 -4.66 8.37 4.60
C CYS A 112 -4.24 8.04 3.16
N ALA A 113 -4.33 6.77 2.76
CA ALA A 113 -4.01 6.38 1.39
C ALA A 113 -5.00 6.99 0.38
N THR A 114 -6.29 7.00 0.71
CA THR A 114 -7.34 7.58 -0.15
C THR A 114 -7.18 9.09 -0.30
N ASP A 115 -6.84 9.80 0.77
CA ASP A 115 -6.55 11.22 0.77
C ASP A 115 -5.38 11.53 -0.17
N PHE A 116 -4.25 10.86 0.05
CA PHE A 116 -3.06 11.00 -0.80
C PHE A 116 -3.38 10.80 -2.29
N PHE A 117 -3.98 9.68 -2.67
CA PHE A 117 -4.29 9.39 -4.08
C PHE A 117 -5.37 10.32 -4.64
N SER A 118 -6.28 10.83 -3.82
CA SER A 118 -7.24 11.85 -4.25
C SER A 118 -6.55 13.18 -4.52
N GLY A 119 -5.64 13.60 -3.66
CA GLY A 119 -4.89 14.85 -3.80
C GLY A 119 -3.94 14.90 -4.98
N ILE A 120 -3.45 13.74 -5.46
CA ILE A 120 -2.65 13.66 -6.68
C ILE A 120 -3.48 13.32 -7.94
N GLY A 121 -4.81 13.40 -7.88
CA GLY A 121 -5.70 13.16 -9.03
C GLY A 121 -5.80 11.69 -9.47
N LYS A 122 -5.43 10.74 -8.61
CA LYS A 122 -5.44 9.28 -8.85
C LYS A 122 -6.47 8.55 -7.97
N LYS A 123 -7.55 9.22 -7.57
CA LYS A 123 -8.65 8.60 -6.80
C LYS A 123 -9.19 7.29 -7.41
N PRO A 124 -9.37 7.16 -8.75
CA PRO A 124 -9.84 5.88 -9.32
C PRO A 124 -8.90 4.70 -9.05
N LEU A 125 -7.58 4.95 -9.03
CA LEU A 125 -6.56 3.93 -8.78
C LEU A 125 -6.70 3.36 -7.38
N ILE A 126 -6.79 4.22 -6.36
CA ILE A 126 -6.86 3.77 -4.97
C ILE A 126 -8.17 3.03 -4.67
N LEU A 127 -9.29 3.49 -5.26
CA LEU A 127 -10.57 2.80 -5.13
C LEU A 127 -10.54 1.41 -5.74
N ALA A 128 -9.91 1.25 -6.92
CA ALA A 128 -9.74 -0.04 -7.55
C ALA A 128 -8.87 -0.99 -6.70
N ASN A 129 -7.77 -0.48 -6.13
CA ASN A 129 -6.91 -1.27 -5.23
C ASN A 129 -7.67 -1.75 -3.99
N LEU A 130 -8.40 -0.86 -3.31
CA LEU A 130 -9.17 -1.17 -2.10
C LEU A 130 -10.37 -2.10 -2.38
N GLN A 131 -11.01 -1.98 -3.55
CA GLN A 131 -12.07 -2.90 -3.97
C GLN A 131 -11.53 -4.28 -4.36
N GLY A 132 -10.33 -4.33 -4.97
CA GLY A 132 -9.63 -5.57 -5.31
C GLY A 132 -9.34 -6.45 -4.09
N GLU A 133 -9.02 -5.84 -2.94
CA GLU A 133 -8.86 -6.56 -1.66
C GLU A 133 -10.12 -7.31 -1.23
N LYS A 134 -11.31 -6.76 -1.49
CA LYS A 134 -12.58 -7.40 -1.11
C LYS A 134 -12.95 -8.59 -2.00
N LYS A 135 -12.35 -8.69 -3.20
CA LYS A 135 -12.73 -9.67 -4.23
C LYS A 135 -11.77 -10.85 -4.39
N ARG A 136 -10.56 -10.80 -3.83
CA ARG A 136 -9.51 -11.80 -4.09
C ARG A 136 -8.78 -12.15 -2.79
N ASN A 137 -9.19 -13.23 -2.14
CA ASN A 137 -8.39 -13.83 -1.05
C ASN A 137 -7.10 -14.41 -1.66
N GLY A 138 -5.95 -14.26 -1.01
CA GLY A 138 -4.67 -14.78 -1.51
C GLY A 138 -4.71 -16.28 -1.84
N ILE A 139 -5.56 -17.04 -1.13
CA ILE A 139 -5.82 -18.46 -1.42
C ILE A 139 -6.53 -18.65 -2.77
N GLU A 140 -7.52 -17.81 -3.09
CA GLU A 140 -8.26 -17.87 -4.36
C GLU A 140 -7.37 -17.52 -5.56
N MET A 141 -6.36 -16.67 -5.37
CA MET A 141 -5.37 -16.37 -6.41
C MET A 141 -4.34 -17.49 -6.59
N LEU A 142 -4.02 -18.22 -5.52
CA LEU A 142 -3.03 -19.31 -5.56
C LEU A 142 -3.59 -20.60 -6.15
N LEU A 143 -4.88 -20.90 -5.94
CA LEU A 143 -5.50 -22.14 -6.39
C LEU A 143 -5.38 -22.37 -7.92
N PRO A 144 -5.69 -21.39 -8.80
CA PRO A 144 -5.55 -21.57 -10.25
C PRO A 144 -4.09 -21.75 -10.70
N ILE A 145 -3.14 -21.09 -10.03
CA ILE A 145 -1.71 -21.21 -10.33
C ILE A 145 -1.22 -22.61 -9.95
N LEU A 146 -1.59 -23.10 -8.76
CA LEU A 146 -1.26 -24.46 -8.31
C LEU A 146 -1.86 -25.51 -9.24
N GLN A 147 -3.11 -25.35 -9.68
CA GLN A 147 -3.75 -26.24 -10.65
C GLN A 147 -2.99 -26.27 -11.99
N LYS A 148 -2.61 -25.11 -12.53
CA LYS A 148 -1.81 -25.04 -13.76
C LYS A 148 -0.43 -25.69 -13.60
N THR A 149 0.25 -25.48 -12.48
CA THR A 149 1.57 -26.10 -12.23
C THR A 149 1.48 -27.61 -12.09
N MET A 150 0.47 -28.14 -11.39
CA MET A 150 0.25 -29.58 -11.27
C MET A 150 -0.10 -30.22 -12.62
N GLN A 151 -0.95 -29.57 -13.43
CA GLN A 151 -1.29 -30.06 -14.78
C GLN A 151 -0.10 -30.00 -15.75
N GLY A 152 0.75 -28.98 -15.63
CA GLY A 152 1.97 -28.86 -16.44
C GLY A 152 2.99 -29.97 -16.16
N ASN A 153 3.15 -30.36 -14.89
CA ASN A 153 4.07 -31.44 -14.51
C ASN A 153 3.52 -32.84 -14.89
N LEU A 154 2.21 -33.06 -14.81
CA LEU A 154 1.58 -34.32 -15.22
C LEU A 154 1.71 -34.61 -16.73
N ASN A 155 1.84 -33.57 -17.56
CA ASN A 155 2.05 -33.71 -19.00
C ASN A 155 3.52 -33.86 -19.41
N GLN A 156 4.47 -33.71 -18.48
CA GLN A 156 5.90 -33.95 -18.74
C GLN A 156 6.35 -35.37 -18.38
N ASP A 157 5.57 -36.07 -17.56
CA ASP A 157 5.81 -37.44 -17.12
C ASP A 157 4.94 -38.49 -17.88
N ALA A 158 4.31 -38.11 -19.00
CA ALA A 158 3.47 -38.95 -19.85
C ALA A 158 4.06 -39.15 -21.26
#